data_AF-A0A4Q2E5N6-F1
#
_entry.id   AF-A0A4Q2E5N6-F1
#
_cell.length_a   1.000
_cell.length_b   1.000
_cell.length_c   1.000
_cell.angle_alpha   90.00
_cell.angle_beta   90.00
_cell.angle_gamma   90.00
#
_symmetry.space_group_name_H-M   'P 1'
#
loop_
_entity.id
_entity.type
_entity.pdbx_description
1 polymer ?
#
loop_
_entity_poly.entity_id
_entity_poly.type
_entity_poly.pdbx_seq_one_letter_code
_entity_poly.pdbx_strand_id
1 'polypeptide(L)'
;MKQKSLYIAIVLALHCAVAVADNSIDSTQIDEVTVNGDGNNISGLTPCATPSNCKSPLGNSSVSGNNNTITSLTNYIITGSNNDLSFSYDPSQFWNDYANSFNVYGNNNTGTGLFDLNLVGSDNKVLGQNLAVMGYSNNVSGSALQVIGSYNELDMVGMGAILGSRNTATNYAGSIMGTFNTVSGGSYALTIGSLNNITAAPINDPSAVFKFGNITIGTINTIDSDESIVLGNYNTVSDDNAIVIGNYASASNGGISIGNGSFSNSADTVSFGSATVQRTLTNVADGSSRYDAVNYGQLMNSVSSLQAYTDSAISSYLSSIGSGSNTTPPTTGGNNNNGTDGSGTGSGTGSGSSNDNSQTATDTNTYTDEREVSINARTDSLIATESASRVAGDAQTLVSANSHTDARESVINSRTDFLVDTERQSRIDGDRQTLASANSYTNQKFSDLKKTVDRNDKRAKAGSASAIAIASIPFLNNVSGFGMAMGAYRDQGAISGGANYAINEKVNVRFSMSADTAGGVGAGAGFAVGFQ
;
A
#
# COMPACT_ATOMS: atom_id res chain seq x y z
N MET A 1 15.59 -52.08 -71.52
CA MET A 1 15.58 -50.78 -72.23
C MET A 1 14.36 -50.00 -71.74
N LYS A 2 14.41 -48.71 -71.38
CA LYS A 2 15.49 -47.70 -71.49
C LYS A 2 15.82 -47.03 -70.14
N GLN A 3 16.99 -46.38 -70.14
CA GLN A 3 17.49 -45.21 -69.38
C GLN A 3 16.46 -44.40 -68.57
N LYS A 4 16.74 -43.97 -67.33
CA LYS A 4 17.83 -43.09 -66.79
C LYS A 4 17.61 -41.58 -67.00
N SER A 5 17.50 -40.87 -65.87
CA SER A 5 17.88 -39.44 -65.68
C SER A 5 17.01 -38.40 -66.42
N LEU A 6 17.04 -37.10 -66.09
CA LEU A 6 17.94 -36.33 -65.22
C LEU A 6 17.20 -35.20 -64.49
N TYR A 7 17.69 -34.79 -63.32
CA TYR A 7 17.33 -33.49 -62.69
C TYR A 7 17.77 -32.32 -63.58
N ILE A 8 16.97 -31.26 -63.66
CA ILE A 8 17.48 -29.89 -63.77
C ILE A 8 16.88 -29.09 -62.63
N ALA A 9 17.75 -28.58 -61.75
CA ALA A 9 17.39 -27.60 -60.74
C ALA A 9 17.83 -26.21 -61.20
N ILE A 10 17.05 -25.19 -60.85
CA ILE A 10 17.61 -23.93 -60.37
C ILE A 10 16.99 -23.68 -59.01
N VAL A 11 17.81 -23.82 -57.97
CA VAL A 11 17.57 -23.21 -56.67
C VAL A 11 18.13 -21.80 -56.74
N LEU A 12 17.34 -20.79 -56.38
CA LEU A 12 17.88 -19.57 -55.80
C LEU A 12 17.37 -19.50 -54.37
N ALA A 13 18.28 -19.60 -53.41
CA ALA A 13 17.93 -19.79 -52.02
C ALA A 13 17.68 -18.45 -51.32
N LEU A 14 16.61 -18.40 -50.52
CA LEU A 14 16.60 -17.59 -49.29
C LEU A 14 15.78 -18.31 -48.21
N HIS A 15 16.25 -18.20 -46.97
CA HIS A 15 15.82 -19.06 -45.86
C HIS A 15 14.37 -18.84 -45.42
N CYS A 16 13.57 -19.91 -45.41
CA CYS A 16 12.83 -20.40 -44.23
C CYS A 16 12.00 -21.63 -44.61
N ALA A 17 11.83 -22.58 -43.68
CA ALA A 17 10.81 -23.60 -43.80
C ALA A 17 9.47 -23.03 -43.30
N VAL A 18 8.39 -23.26 -44.04
CA VAL A 18 7.01 -22.98 -43.61
C VAL A 18 6.16 -24.16 -44.04
N ALA A 19 5.44 -24.78 -43.10
CA ALA A 19 4.60 -25.93 -43.37
C ALA A 19 3.33 -25.53 -44.13
N VAL A 20 2.80 -26.45 -44.94
CA VAL A 20 1.50 -26.31 -45.61
C VAL A 20 0.51 -27.28 -44.96
N ALA A 21 -0.56 -26.73 -44.41
CA ALA A 21 -1.76 -27.47 -44.02
C ALA A 21 -2.96 -26.60 -44.40
N ASP A 22 -3.86 -27.16 -45.22
CA ASP A 22 -5.06 -26.50 -45.71
C ASP A 22 -6.25 -27.06 -44.94
N ASN A 23 -6.94 -26.23 -44.15
CA ASN A 23 -7.97 -26.66 -43.19
C ASN A 23 -9.23 -25.80 -43.31
N SER A 24 -10.31 -26.41 -43.80
CA SER A 24 -11.65 -25.82 -43.78
C SER A 24 -12.29 -26.02 -42.40
N ILE A 25 -12.40 -24.95 -41.62
CA ILE A 25 -13.00 -24.98 -40.27
C ILE A 25 -14.52 -25.19 -40.36
N ASP A 26 -15.05 -26.16 -39.62
CA ASP A 26 -16.50 -26.33 -39.43
C ASP A 26 -17.01 -25.28 -38.43
N SER A 27 -18.09 -24.56 -38.77
CA SER A 27 -18.66 -23.51 -37.92
C SER A 27 -19.49 -24.03 -36.74
N THR A 28 -19.59 -25.35 -36.56
CA THR A 28 -20.39 -26.04 -35.53
C THR A 28 -19.60 -26.98 -34.62
N GLN A 29 -18.32 -27.23 -34.89
CA GLN A 29 -17.40 -27.97 -34.01
C GLN A 29 -16.13 -27.17 -33.70
N ILE A 30 -15.70 -27.21 -32.43
CA ILE A 30 -14.29 -26.98 -32.07
C ILE A 30 -13.67 -28.35 -31.83
N ASP A 31 -12.86 -28.80 -32.80
CA ASP A 31 -12.10 -30.03 -32.68
C ASP A 31 -10.66 -29.75 -32.22
N GLU A 32 -10.02 -30.78 -31.70
CA GLU A 32 -8.64 -30.81 -31.20
C GLU A 32 -7.63 -30.37 -32.27
N VAL A 33 -6.92 -29.25 -32.03
CA VAL A 33 -5.72 -28.88 -32.81
C VAL A 33 -4.51 -29.60 -32.24
N THR A 34 -3.61 -30.09 -33.10
CA THR A 34 -2.31 -30.66 -32.71
C THR A 34 -1.23 -30.22 -33.69
N VAL A 35 -0.08 -29.72 -33.20
CA VAL A 35 1.02 -29.18 -34.03
C VAL A 35 2.38 -29.64 -33.52
N ASN A 36 3.28 -30.07 -34.42
CA ASN A 36 4.57 -30.68 -34.08
C ASN A 36 5.74 -30.09 -34.91
N GLY A 37 6.88 -29.82 -34.26
CA GLY A 37 8.10 -29.26 -34.85
C GLY A 37 8.56 -27.96 -34.16
N ASP A 38 9.82 -27.59 -34.36
CA ASP A 38 10.42 -26.35 -33.83
C ASP A 38 10.05 -25.12 -34.68
N GLY A 39 9.87 -23.96 -34.03
CA GLY A 39 9.52 -22.68 -34.64
C GLY A 39 8.04 -22.53 -35.05
N ASN A 40 7.15 -23.39 -34.53
CA ASN A 40 5.74 -23.38 -34.89
C ASN A 40 4.95 -22.27 -34.18
N ASN A 41 4.04 -21.63 -34.91
CA ASN A 41 3.06 -20.69 -34.37
C ASN A 41 1.65 -21.32 -34.41
N ILE A 42 0.96 -21.35 -33.27
CA ILE A 42 -0.33 -22.03 -33.11
C ILE A 42 -1.38 -21.06 -32.59
N SER A 43 -2.49 -21.03 -33.32
CA SER A 43 -3.60 -20.10 -33.17
C SER A 43 -4.80 -20.57 -34.01
N GLY A 44 -6.02 -20.14 -33.66
CA GLY A 44 -7.13 -20.13 -34.62
C GLY A 44 -8.35 -21.02 -34.33
N LEU A 45 -8.45 -21.64 -33.15
CA LEU A 45 -9.71 -22.26 -32.71
C LEU A 45 -10.64 -21.24 -32.06
N THR A 46 -11.94 -21.37 -32.30
CA THR A 46 -12.97 -20.45 -31.81
C THR A 46 -14.05 -21.18 -31.01
N PRO A 47 -14.54 -20.64 -29.89
CA PRO A 47 -15.71 -21.15 -29.18
C PRO A 47 -16.91 -21.39 -30.11
N CYS A 48 -17.63 -22.49 -29.90
CA CYS A 48 -18.80 -22.86 -30.68
C CYS A 48 -19.95 -21.84 -30.51
N ALA A 49 -20.66 -21.54 -31.61
CA ALA A 49 -21.49 -20.33 -31.71
C ALA A 49 -22.97 -20.48 -31.30
N THR A 50 -23.45 -21.65 -30.84
CA THR A 50 -24.89 -21.88 -30.56
C THR A 50 -25.15 -22.74 -29.30
N PRO A 51 -25.54 -22.13 -28.14
CA PRO A 51 -25.52 -22.81 -26.84
C PRO A 51 -26.31 -24.13 -26.72
N SER A 52 -27.42 -24.29 -27.44
CA SER A 52 -28.23 -25.52 -27.40
C SER A 52 -27.65 -26.68 -28.22
N ASN A 53 -26.67 -26.40 -29.09
CA ASN A 53 -26.16 -27.32 -30.10
C ASN A 53 -24.65 -27.60 -29.93
N CYS A 54 -23.94 -26.75 -29.18
CA CYS A 54 -22.54 -26.95 -28.90
C CYS A 54 -22.33 -28.20 -28.05
N LYS A 55 -21.63 -29.18 -28.61
CA LYS A 55 -20.91 -30.15 -27.79
C LYS A 55 -19.74 -29.43 -27.12
N SER A 56 -19.48 -29.75 -25.86
CA SER A 56 -18.21 -29.40 -25.23
C SER A 56 -17.06 -30.00 -26.09
N PRO A 57 -15.94 -29.29 -26.31
CA PRO A 57 -14.89 -29.72 -27.23
C PRO A 57 -14.32 -31.09 -26.84
N LEU A 58 -14.01 -31.92 -27.83
CA LEU A 58 -13.61 -33.32 -27.62
C LEU A 58 -12.17 -33.51 -27.09
N GLY A 59 -11.44 -32.42 -26.82
CA GLY A 59 -10.10 -32.47 -26.21
C GLY A 59 -9.47 -31.10 -25.96
N ASN A 60 -8.35 -31.11 -25.25
CA ASN A 60 -7.41 -29.99 -25.22
C ASN A 60 -6.74 -29.85 -26.60
N SER A 61 -6.23 -28.66 -26.94
CA SER A 61 -5.49 -28.44 -28.19
C SER A 61 -3.98 -28.33 -27.91
N SER A 62 -3.11 -28.94 -28.72
CA SER A 62 -1.73 -29.26 -28.33
C SER A 62 -0.62 -28.85 -29.30
N VAL A 63 0.60 -28.67 -28.76
CA VAL A 63 1.79 -28.19 -29.48
C VAL A 63 3.09 -28.78 -28.94
N SER A 64 4.04 -29.08 -29.83
CA SER A 64 5.36 -29.60 -29.50
C SER A 64 6.51 -29.06 -30.38
N GLY A 65 7.57 -28.53 -29.76
CA GLY A 65 8.84 -28.13 -30.40
C GLY A 65 9.39 -26.76 -29.95
N ASN A 66 10.66 -26.48 -30.20
CA ASN A 66 11.42 -25.34 -29.63
C ASN A 66 11.18 -24.01 -30.36
N ASN A 67 11.10 -22.91 -29.62
CA ASN A 67 10.64 -21.57 -30.05
C ASN A 67 9.21 -21.59 -30.62
N ASN A 68 8.33 -22.43 -30.07
CA ASN A 68 6.92 -22.40 -30.47
C ASN A 68 6.14 -21.40 -29.61
N THR A 69 5.22 -20.70 -30.28
CA THR A 69 4.25 -19.80 -29.65
C THR A 69 2.87 -20.41 -29.76
N ILE A 70 2.14 -20.46 -28.64
CA ILE A 70 0.87 -21.18 -28.54
C ILE A 70 -0.17 -20.23 -27.98
N THR A 71 -0.63 -19.38 -28.88
CA THR A 71 -1.66 -18.39 -28.60
C THR A 71 -3.00 -18.97 -28.97
N SER A 72 -3.67 -19.51 -27.95
CA SER A 72 -5.07 -20.01 -27.94
C SER A 72 -5.30 -21.68 -27.96
N LEU A 73 -6.75 -23.15 -26.88
CA LEU A 73 -8.02 -23.29 -26.03
C LEU A 73 -7.89 -22.92 -24.54
N THR A 74 -8.99 -22.63 -23.88
CA THR A 74 -8.98 -22.61 -22.41
C THR A 74 -8.86 -24.08 -21.97
N ASN A 75 -7.63 -24.63 -21.98
CA ASN A 75 -7.19 -25.98 -22.44
C ASN A 75 -6.33 -26.04 -23.76
N TYR A 76 -5.36 -25.15 -24.00
CA TYR A 76 -4.27 -25.31 -24.98
C TYR A 76 -3.25 -26.37 -24.42
N ILE A 77 -2.08 -26.59 -25.04
CA ILE A 77 -0.88 -27.30 -24.51
C ILE A 77 0.34 -26.69 -25.21
N ILE A 78 1.22 -26.02 -24.46
CA ILE A 78 2.42 -25.33 -24.93
C ILE A 78 3.64 -26.19 -24.55
N THR A 79 4.45 -26.70 -25.49
CA THR A 79 5.68 -27.43 -25.12
C THR A 79 6.88 -27.19 -26.04
N GLY A 80 8.05 -26.92 -25.44
CA GLY A 80 9.36 -26.84 -26.12
C GLY A 80 10.37 -25.83 -25.53
N SER A 81 11.60 -25.86 -26.06
CA SER A 81 12.74 -24.98 -25.78
C SER A 81 12.49 -23.49 -26.00
N ASN A 82 12.60 -22.62 -24.97
CA ASN A 82 12.31 -21.17 -25.10
C ASN A 82 10.84 -20.90 -25.52
N ASN A 83 9.93 -21.76 -25.07
CA ASN A 83 8.49 -21.60 -25.32
C ASN A 83 7.80 -20.91 -24.14
N ASP A 84 6.66 -20.33 -24.49
CA ASP A 84 5.88 -19.41 -23.68
C ASP A 84 4.75 -20.18 -22.95
N LEU A 85 4.99 -20.73 -21.76
CA LEU A 85 4.34 -21.97 -21.32
C LEU A 85 3.13 -21.78 -20.37
N SER A 86 1.90 -22.06 -20.86
CA SER A 86 0.63 -21.59 -20.28
C SER A 86 -0.40 -22.67 -19.95
N PHE A 87 -0.40 -23.24 -18.74
CA PHE A 87 -1.40 -24.25 -18.28
C PHE A 87 -2.31 -23.77 -17.01
N SER A 88 -4.60 -23.44 -16.56
CA SER A 88 -5.65 -23.24 -15.49
C SER A 88 -6.59 -24.43 -15.45
N TYR A 89 -7.30 -24.54 -14.33
CA TYR A 89 -8.38 -25.48 -14.07
C TYR A 89 -9.47 -24.64 -13.36
N ASP A 90 -10.76 -24.99 -13.52
CA ASP A 90 -11.91 -24.37 -12.83
C ASP A 90 -12.46 -25.35 -11.77
N PRO A 91 -12.88 -24.89 -10.57
CA PRO A 91 -13.12 -25.79 -9.45
C PRO A 91 -14.58 -26.26 -9.34
N SER A 92 -15.48 -25.77 -10.19
CA SER A 92 -16.93 -25.83 -9.95
C SER A 92 -17.81 -26.06 -11.17
N GLN A 93 -17.25 -26.24 -12.37
CA GLN A 93 -17.95 -26.87 -13.50
C GLN A 93 -18.60 -28.20 -13.05
N PHE A 94 -19.92 -28.39 -13.11
CA PHE A 94 -20.94 -27.48 -13.63
C PHE A 94 -21.42 -26.50 -12.55
N TRP A 95 -21.25 -25.19 -12.80
CA TRP A 95 -21.99 -24.53 -13.88
C TRP A 95 -21.20 -24.10 -15.13
N ASN A 96 -21.63 -24.71 -16.24
CA ASN A 96 -21.68 -24.25 -17.63
C ASN A 96 -20.60 -23.28 -18.13
N ASP A 97 -19.59 -23.89 -18.76
CA ASP A 97 -18.75 -23.36 -19.83
C ASP A 97 -17.90 -22.12 -19.50
N TYR A 98 -16.73 -22.05 -20.14
CA TYR A 98 -15.64 -21.13 -19.79
C TYR A 98 -15.11 -21.35 -18.34
N ALA A 99 -13.81 -21.28 -18.08
CA ALA A 99 -12.68 -21.38 -18.98
C ALA A 99 -11.46 -21.76 -18.14
N ASN A 100 -10.76 -22.84 -18.50
CA ASN A 100 -9.40 -23.12 -18.01
C ASN A 100 -8.45 -22.02 -18.56
N SER A 101 -8.51 -20.84 -17.94
CA SER A 101 -8.03 -19.53 -18.39
C SER A 101 -6.52 -19.31 -18.19
N PHE A 102 -5.72 -20.17 -18.81
CA PHE A 102 -4.28 -19.99 -18.87
C PHE A 102 -3.88 -18.84 -19.79
N ASN A 103 -3.12 -17.88 -19.25
CA ASN A 103 -2.41 -16.85 -20.02
C ASN A 103 -0.95 -16.81 -19.57
N VAL A 104 0.00 -17.17 -20.42
CA VAL A 104 1.43 -17.02 -20.15
C VAL A 104 2.06 -16.37 -21.36
N TYR A 105 2.95 -15.42 -21.09
CA TYR A 105 3.44 -14.49 -22.09
C TYR A 105 4.93 -14.17 -21.91
N GLY A 106 5.77 -14.54 -22.88
CA GLY A 106 7.22 -14.34 -22.95
C GLY A 106 8.11 -15.57 -22.66
N ASN A 107 9.42 -15.34 -22.68
CA ASN A 107 10.44 -16.37 -22.85
C ASN A 107 10.78 -17.16 -21.57
N ASN A 108 11.17 -18.44 -21.70
CA ASN A 108 11.60 -19.30 -20.57
C ASN A 108 10.63 -19.38 -19.37
N ASN A 109 9.36 -19.01 -19.54
CA ASN A 109 8.36 -19.20 -18.51
C ASN A 109 8.08 -20.72 -18.36
N THR A 110 8.19 -21.25 -17.15
CA THR A 110 8.05 -22.68 -16.86
C THR A 110 7.06 -22.88 -15.71
N GLY A 111 6.14 -23.85 -15.84
CA GLY A 111 5.05 -23.98 -14.89
C GLY A 111 4.50 -25.40 -14.72
N THR A 112 4.17 -25.79 -13.49
CA THR A 112 3.70 -27.15 -13.14
C THR A 112 2.60 -27.19 -12.07
N GLY A 113 1.63 -28.11 -12.19
CA GLY A 113 0.57 -28.32 -11.18
C GLY A 113 -0.38 -27.14 -10.98
N LEU A 114 -0.86 -26.55 -12.08
CA LEU A 114 -1.37 -25.18 -12.09
C LEU A 114 -2.91 -25.06 -12.05
N PHE A 115 -3.41 -23.85 -11.75
CA PHE A 115 -4.83 -23.45 -11.73
C PHE A 115 -4.92 -21.91 -11.84
N ASP A 116 -5.99 -21.32 -12.39
CA ASP A 116 -6.21 -19.87 -12.65
C ASP A 116 -4.95 -19.00 -12.60
N LEU A 117 -4.19 -19.04 -13.70
CA LEU A 117 -2.82 -18.60 -13.73
C LEU A 117 -2.47 -17.74 -14.93
N ASN A 118 -1.81 -16.63 -14.62
CA ASN A 118 -1.50 -15.54 -15.51
C ASN A 118 -0.01 -15.18 -15.34
N LEU A 119 0.90 -15.73 -16.15
CA LEU A 119 2.31 -15.30 -16.16
C LEU A 119 2.54 -14.26 -17.26
N VAL A 120 3.39 -13.27 -16.98
CA VAL A 120 3.81 -12.29 -17.99
C VAL A 120 5.27 -11.95 -17.76
N GLY A 121 6.12 -11.99 -18.78
CA GLY A 121 7.54 -11.66 -18.70
C GLY A 121 8.44 -12.84 -19.03
N SER A 122 9.54 -13.08 -18.30
CA SER A 122 10.50 -14.13 -18.69
C SER A 122 11.25 -14.78 -17.54
N ASP A 123 11.75 -16.01 -17.78
CA ASP A 123 12.45 -16.88 -16.82
C ASP A 123 11.65 -17.16 -15.53
N ASN A 124 10.33 -16.92 -15.52
CA ASN A 124 9.51 -17.20 -14.34
C ASN A 124 9.26 -18.71 -14.23
N LYS A 125 9.48 -19.25 -13.03
CA LYS A 125 9.26 -20.66 -12.69
C LYS A 125 8.15 -20.75 -11.65
N VAL A 126 7.07 -21.47 -11.95
CA VAL A 126 5.86 -21.49 -11.10
C VAL A 126 5.36 -22.90 -10.80
N LEU A 127 4.80 -23.08 -9.62
CA LEU A 127 4.26 -24.34 -9.12
C LEU A 127 3.02 -24.05 -8.28
N GLY A 128 1.84 -24.53 -8.70
CA GLY A 128 0.59 -24.41 -7.95
C GLY A 128 -0.47 -23.44 -8.50
N GLN A 129 -1.44 -23.10 -7.65
CA GLN A 129 -2.82 -22.77 -8.07
C GLN A 129 -3.28 -21.33 -7.72
N ASN A 130 -4.08 -20.69 -8.57
CA ASN A 130 -4.51 -19.29 -8.43
C ASN A 130 -3.28 -18.33 -8.40
N LEU A 131 -2.45 -18.37 -9.45
CA LEU A 131 -1.13 -17.72 -9.47
C LEU A 131 -1.00 -16.68 -10.62
N ALA A 132 -1.03 -15.40 -10.28
CA ALA A 132 -0.77 -14.31 -11.23
C ALA A 132 0.66 -13.78 -11.05
N VAL A 133 1.59 -14.12 -11.95
CA VAL A 133 3.04 -13.90 -11.77
C VAL A 133 3.64 -13.07 -12.92
N MET A 134 3.88 -11.78 -12.68
CA MET A 134 4.35 -10.83 -13.69
C MET A 134 5.77 -10.34 -13.43
N GLY A 135 6.68 -10.54 -14.38
CA GLY A 135 8.01 -9.92 -14.44
C GLY A 135 9.11 -10.90 -14.81
N TYR A 136 10.24 -10.88 -14.08
CA TYR A 136 11.46 -11.55 -14.51
C TYR A 136 12.09 -12.48 -13.46
N SER A 137 12.39 -13.74 -13.83
CA SER A 137 13.14 -14.70 -13.00
C SER A 137 12.52 -14.95 -11.61
N ASN A 138 11.19 -14.85 -11.47
CA ASN A 138 10.51 -15.19 -10.22
C ASN A 138 10.34 -16.71 -10.11
N ASN A 139 10.76 -17.32 -9.00
CA ASN A 139 10.48 -18.71 -8.65
C ASN A 139 9.35 -18.72 -7.60
N VAL A 140 8.20 -19.30 -7.94
CA VAL A 140 6.95 -19.18 -7.16
C VAL A 140 6.28 -20.54 -7.01
N SER A 141 6.54 -21.20 -5.88
CA SER A 141 5.76 -22.33 -5.38
C SER A 141 4.67 -21.80 -4.45
N GLY A 142 3.40 -22.14 -4.70
CA GLY A 142 2.33 -21.71 -3.81
C GLY A 142 0.89 -21.75 -4.30
N SER A 143 0.01 -21.07 -3.56
CA SER A 143 -1.39 -20.94 -3.92
C SER A 143 -2.01 -19.58 -3.56
N ALA A 144 -2.86 -19.05 -4.45
CA ALA A 144 -3.56 -17.76 -4.30
C ALA A 144 -2.64 -16.53 -4.19
N LEU A 145 -1.55 -16.50 -4.96
CA LEU A 145 -0.54 -15.44 -4.95
C LEU A 145 -0.65 -14.52 -6.18
N GLN A 146 -0.53 -13.22 -5.94
CA GLN A 146 -0.24 -12.23 -6.97
C GLN A 146 1.21 -11.74 -6.82
N VAL A 147 2.07 -12.04 -7.79
CA VAL A 147 3.50 -11.69 -7.78
C VAL A 147 3.77 -10.71 -8.92
N ILE A 148 4.38 -9.56 -8.63
CA ILE A 148 4.75 -8.54 -9.61
C ILE A 148 6.17 -8.05 -9.32
N GLY A 149 7.12 -8.35 -10.21
CA GLY A 149 8.51 -7.85 -10.15
C GLY A 149 9.56 -8.89 -10.54
N SER A 150 10.67 -9.01 -9.82
CA SER A 150 11.79 -9.84 -10.30
C SER A 150 12.66 -10.54 -9.27
N TYR A 151 13.18 -11.71 -9.61
CA TYR A 151 14.06 -12.54 -8.76
C TYR A 151 13.47 -12.87 -7.38
N ASN A 152 12.14 -12.88 -7.23
CA ASN A 152 11.52 -13.31 -5.97
C ASN A 152 11.56 -14.85 -5.88
N GLU A 153 11.79 -15.37 -4.67
CA GLU A 153 11.96 -16.80 -4.37
C GLU A 153 10.92 -17.18 -3.30
N LEU A 154 9.78 -17.70 -3.74
CA LEU A 154 8.59 -17.91 -2.91
C LEU A 154 8.24 -19.40 -2.84
N ASP A 155 8.02 -19.92 -1.64
CA ASP A 155 7.51 -21.27 -1.37
C ASP A 155 6.42 -21.21 -0.28
N MET A 156 5.22 -20.79 -0.68
CA MET A 156 4.20 -20.25 0.25
C MET A 156 2.76 -20.69 -0.06
N VAL A 157 2.01 -21.05 0.98
CA VAL A 157 0.57 -21.33 0.89
C VAL A 157 -0.24 -20.11 1.34
N GLY A 158 -1.31 -19.79 0.62
CA GLY A 158 -2.32 -18.81 1.07
C GLY A 158 -2.23 -17.43 0.42
N MET A 159 -3.24 -16.60 0.70
CA MET A 159 -3.54 -15.39 -0.07
C MET A 159 -2.55 -14.25 0.20
N GLY A 160 -1.78 -13.84 -0.80
CA GLY A 160 -0.74 -12.83 -0.65
C GLY A 160 -0.39 -12.08 -1.93
N ALA A 161 -0.06 -10.78 -1.80
CA ALA A 161 0.44 -9.95 -2.90
C ALA A 161 1.93 -9.61 -2.68
N ILE A 162 2.80 -10.05 -3.60
CA ILE A 162 4.24 -9.82 -3.58
C ILE A 162 4.59 -8.83 -4.69
N LEU A 163 4.93 -7.58 -4.34
CA LEU A 163 5.30 -6.51 -5.26
C LEU A 163 6.74 -6.06 -5.05
N GLY A 164 7.65 -6.37 -5.99
CA GLY A 164 9.03 -5.88 -5.96
C GLY A 164 10.05 -6.96 -6.32
N SER A 165 11.26 -6.93 -5.74
CA SER A 165 12.36 -7.77 -6.23
C SER A 165 13.28 -8.37 -5.18
N ARG A 166 13.71 -9.62 -5.40
CA ARG A 166 14.59 -10.38 -4.50
C ARG A 166 14.01 -10.60 -3.11
N ASN A 167 12.69 -10.66 -2.99
CA ASN A 167 12.07 -11.10 -1.75
C ASN A 167 12.10 -12.63 -1.69
N THR A 168 12.57 -13.18 -0.59
CA THR A 168 12.58 -14.62 -0.29
C THR A 168 11.52 -14.88 0.75
N ALA A 169 10.56 -15.76 0.51
CA ALA A 169 9.52 -16.00 1.51
C ALA A 169 8.96 -17.43 1.49
N THR A 170 8.68 -17.96 2.68
CA THR A 170 8.36 -19.37 2.89
C THR A 170 7.19 -19.59 3.87
N ASN A 171 6.57 -20.76 3.76
CA ASN A 171 5.49 -21.27 4.62
C ASN A 171 4.10 -20.69 4.32
N TYR A 172 3.59 -19.70 5.07
CA TYR A 172 2.31 -19.05 4.75
C TYR A 172 2.51 -17.61 4.31
N ALA A 173 1.80 -17.20 3.26
CA ALA A 173 1.91 -15.85 2.74
C ALA A 173 1.00 -14.87 3.48
N GLY A 174 1.52 -13.65 3.63
CA GLY A 174 0.72 -12.44 3.50
C GLY A 174 1.27 -11.59 2.36
N SER A 175 1.27 -10.26 2.49
CA SER A 175 1.71 -9.36 1.42
C SER A 175 3.10 -8.76 1.67
N ILE A 176 3.94 -8.73 0.63
CA ILE A 176 5.32 -8.25 0.69
C ILE A 176 5.54 -7.19 -0.39
N MET A 177 5.90 -5.97 -0.01
CA MET A 177 6.12 -4.85 -0.92
C MET A 177 7.53 -4.28 -0.77
N GLY A 178 8.38 -4.41 -1.78
CA GLY A 178 9.73 -3.85 -1.83
C GLY A 178 10.82 -4.86 -2.18
N THR A 179 11.98 -4.80 -1.53
CA THR A 179 13.18 -5.52 -2.02
C THR A 179 14.04 -6.19 -0.96
N PHE A 180 14.62 -7.35 -1.27
CA PHE A 180 15.50 -8.10 -0.35
C PHE A 180 14.87 -8.43 1.01
N ASN A 181 13.54 -8.54 1.12
CA ASN A 181 12.91 -8.97 2.36
C ASN A 181 12.94 -10.52 2.44
N THR A 182 13.29 -11.04 3.61
CA THR A 182 13.22 -12.47 3.95
C THR A 182 12.09 -12.69 4.94
N VAL A 183 11.11 -13.54 4.63
CA VAL A 183 9.93 -13.78 5.50
C VAL A 183 9.63 -15.28 5.61
N SER A 184 9.83 -15.86 6.78
CA SER A 184 9.65 -17.30 7.05
C SER A 184 8.67 -17.53 8.20
N GLY A 185 7.47 -18.04 7.89
CA GLY A 185 6.43 -18.32 8.90
C GLY A 185 5.44 -17.16 9.13
N GLY A 186 4.47 -17.39 10.02
CA GLY A 186 3.40 -16.44 10.37
C GLY A 186 2.29 -16.31 9.31
N SER A 187 1.02 -16.30 9.73
CA SER A 187 -0.13 -16.18 8.82
C SER A 187 -0.46 -14.73 8.48
N TYR A 188 -0.65 -14.39 7.20
CA TYR A 188 -1.16 -13.06 6.78
C TYR A 188 -0.25 -11.85 7.13
N ALA A 189 1.06 -12.04 7.28
CA ALA A 189 2.01 -10.96 7.56
C ALA A 189 1.99 -9.83 6.50
N LEU A 190 2.25 -8.58 6.90
CA LEU A 190 2.43 -7.46 5.97
C LEU A 190 3.85 -6.92 6.10
N THR A 191 4.66 -7.03 5.04
CA THR A 191 6.04 -6.52 5.01
C THR A 191 6.19 -5.46 3.94
N ILE A 192 6.59 -4.24 4.30
CA ILE A 192 6.80 -3.12 3.38
C ILE A 192 8.20 -2.52 3.59
N GLY A 193 8.98 -2.41 2.52
CA GLY A 193 10.32 -1.80 2.52
C GLY A 193 11.40 -2.77 2.08
N SER A 194 12.56 -2.79 2.75
CA SER A 194 13.70 -3.58 2.25
C SER A 194 14.65 -4.13 3.31
N LEU A 195 15.30 -5.26 2.99
CA LEU A 195 16.27 -5.94 3.85
C LEU A 195 15.71 -6.35 5.23
N ASN A 196 14.39 -6.43 5.38
CA ASN A 196 13.77 -6.94 6.60
C ASN A 196 13.94 -8.47 6.65
N ASN A 197 14.34 -9.01 7.80
CA ASN A 197 14.51 -10.43 8.03
C ASN A 197 13.55 -10.87 9.14
N ILE A 198 12.51 -11.61 8.76
CA ILE A 198 11.41 -12.03 9.62
C ILE A 198 11.42 -13.56 9.72
N THR A 199 11.65 -14.05 10.92
CA THR A 199 11.43 -15.44 11.35
C THR A 199 10.22 -15.45 12.29
N ALA A 200 9.29 -16.34 12.02
CA ALA A 200 8.00 -16.47 12.70
C ALA A 200 7.64 -17.96 12.81
N ALA A 201 6.69 -18.33 13.68
CA ALA A 201 6.39 -19.73 13.91
C ALA A 201 5.80 -20.42 12.66
N PRO A 202 6.17 -21.69 12.39
CA PRO A 202 5.62 -22.45 11.28
C PRO A 202 4.26 -23.06 11.65
N ILE A 203 3.25 -22.86 10.79
CA ILE A 203 1.84 -23.24 11.03
C ILE A 203 1.58 -24.76 10.94
N ASN A 204 2.60 -25.55 10.57
CA ASN A 204 2.52 -27.00 10.47
C ASN A 204 2.84 -27.76 11.77
N ASP A 205 3.03 -27.06 12.90
CA ASP A 205 3.01 -27.69 14.23
C ASP A 205 1.56 -27.79 14.75
N PRO A 206 0.95 -29.00 14.81
CA PRO A 206 -0.42 -29.18 15.28
C PRO A 206 -0.59 -29.00 16.80
N SER A 207 0.49 -28.72 17.54
CA SER A 207 0.48 -28.34 18.96
C SER A 207 0.64 -26.84 19.20
N ALA A 208 0.96 -26.06 18.16
CA ALA A 208 0.99 -24.61 18.24
C ALA A 208 -0.43 -24.02 18.19
N VAL A 209 -0.65 -22.94 18.95
CA VAL A 209 -1.83 -22.09 18.77
C VAL A 209 -1.69 -21.35 17.43
N PHE A 210 -2.78 -21.19 16.69
CA PHE A 210 -2.77 -20.36 15.48
C PHE A 210 -2.42 -18.91 15.85
N LYS A 211 -1.29 -18.41 15.32
CA LYS A 211 -0.82 -17.04 15.49
C LYS A 211 -0.93 -16.23 14.20
N PHE A 212 -1.12 -14.92 14.34
CA PHE A 212 -1.03 -13.97 13.23
C PHE A 212 0.43 -13.57 12.94
N GLY A 213 0.71 -13.27 11.67
CA GLY A 213 2.01 -12.79 11.21
C GLY A 213 2.22 -11.30 11.46
N ASN A 214 3.48 -10.86 11.34
CA ASN A 214 3.92 -9.53 11.72
C ASN A 214 3.48 -8.42 10.74
N ILE A 215 3.30 -7.20 11.25
CA ILE A 215 3.18 -5.98 10.43
C ILE A 215 4.49 -5.21 10.51
N THR A 216 5.26 -5.20 9.42
CA THR A 216 6.60 -4.62 9.34
C THR A 216 6.67 -3.57 8.24
N ILE A 217 7.04 -2.33 8.58
CA ILE A 217 7.17 -1.21 7.64
C ILE A 217 8.49 -0.48 7.86
N GLY A 218 9.44 -0.64 6.95
CA GLY A 218 10.73 0.07 6.95
C GLY A 218 11.88 -0.81 6.44
N THR A 219 13.09 -0.61 6.97
CA THR A 219 14.30 -1.28 6.43
C THR A 219 15.21 -1.89 7.47
N ILE A 220 15.82 -3.03 7.13
CA ILE A 220 16.86 -3.71 7.94
C ILE A 220 16.34 -4.05 9.35
N ASN A 221 15.05 -4.36 9.49
CA ASN A 221 14.49 -4.87 10.75
C ASN A 221 14.75 -6.37 10.87
N THR A 222 15.09 -6.84 12.07
CA THR A 222 15.25 -8.25 12.42
C THR A 222 14.16 -8.64 13.39
N ILE A 223 13.34 -9.61 13.03
CA ILE A 223 12.16 -10.03 13.79
C ILE A 223 12.22 -11.54 13.94
N ASP A 224 12.25 -12.03 15.17
CA ASP A 224 12.25 -13.45 15.54
C ASP A 224 11.07 -13.67 16.50
N SER A 225 9.85 -13.52 15.95
CA SER A 225 8.59 -13.47 16.70
C SER A 225 7.36 -13.55 15.80
N ASP A 226 6.19 -13.78 16.41
CA ASP A 226 4.88 -13.64 15.78
C ASP A 226 4.10 -12.42 16.34
N GLU A 227 2.94 -12.11 15.74
CA GLU A 227 1.95 -11.12 16.20
C GLU A 227 2.49 -9.71 16.52
N SER A 228 3.64 -9.35 15.96
CA SER A 228 4.41 -8.15 16.30
C SER A 228 4.22 -7.03 15.28
N ILE A 229 4.33 -5.77 15.74
CA ILE A 229 4.16 -4.57 14.91
C ILE A 229 5.44 -3.75 14.93
N VAL A 230 6.09 -3.56 13.78
CA VAL A 230 7.40 -2.89 13.65
C VAL A 230 7.34 -1.79 12.59
N LEU A 231 7.57 -0.53 13.00
CA LEU A 231 7.62 0.63 12.10
C LEU A 231 8.94 1.40 12.25
N GLY A 232 9.64 1.57 11.12
CA GLY A 232 10.93 2.24 11.00
C GLY A 232 12.07 1.26 10.71
N ASN A 233 13.31 1.61 11.06
CA ASN A 233 14.51 0.96 10.49
C ASN A 233 15.51 0.45 11.54
N TYR A 234 16.25 -0.61 11.23
CA TYR A 234 17.24 -1.22 12.12
C TYR A 234 16.68 -1.69 13.48
N ASN A 235 15.40 -2.03 13.55
CA ASN A 235 14.77 -2.48 14.79
C ASN A 235 14.95 -3.99 15.01
N THR A 236 14.93 -4.43 16.27
CA THR A 236 15.04 -5.84 16.66
C THR A 236 13.85 -6.28 17.50
N VAL A 237 13.18 -7.36 17.13
CA VAL A 237 12.16 -8.02 17.96
C VAL A 237 12.53 -9.50 18.13
N SER A 238 12.35 -10.04 19.34
CA SER A 238 12.77 -11.42 19.67
C SER A 238 11.76 -12.22 20.52
N ASP A 239 10.55 -11.72 20.69
CA ASP A 239 9.44 -12.41 21.38
C ASP A 239 8.11 -11.92 20.80
N ASP A 240 7.06 -12.73 20.95
CA ASP A 240 5.72 -12.47 20.41
C ASP A 240 5.05 -11.19 20.95
N ASN A 241 4.03 -10.72 20.22
CA ASN A 241 3.10 -9.63 20.61
C ASN A 241 3.76 -8.26 20.86
N ALA A 242 5.04 -8.09 20.54
CA ALA A 242 5.81 -6.88 20.80
C ALA A 242 5.52 -5.78 19.75
N ILE A 243 5.69 -4.51 20.16
CA ILE A 243 5.46 -3.34 19.29
C ILE A 243 6.69 -2.44 19.30
N VAL A 244 7.26 -2.14 18.12
CA VAL A 244 8.38 -1.20 17.95
C VAL A 244 8.02 -0.09 16.98
N ILE A 245 8.15 1.16 17.41
CA ILE A 245 7.88 2.35 16.59
C ILE A 245 9.09 3.29 16.71
N GLY A 246 10.05 3.18 15.81
CA GLY A 246 11.30 3.94 15.88
C GLY A 246 12.38 3.48 14.90
N ASN A 247 13.60 3.95 15.12
CA ASN A 247 14.80 3.43 14.44
C ASN A 247 15.79 2.93 15.48
N TYR A 248 16.51 1.84 15.23
CA TYR A 248 17.45 1.23 16.18
C TYR A 248 16.82 0.86 17.53
N ALA A 249 15.50 0.63 17.57
CA ALA A 249 14.76 0.29 18.78
C ALA A 249 14.55 -1.23 18.88
N SER A 250 14.37 -1.74 20.09
CA SER A 250 14.22 -3.17 20.34
C SER A 250 13.11 -3.46 21.35
N ALA A 251 12.35 -4.54 21.11
CA ALA A 251 11.32 -5.02 22.03
C ALA A 251 11.37 -6.55 22.18
N SER A 252 11.05 -7.00 23.38
CA SER A 252 11.08 -8.40 23.82
C SER A 252 10.02 -8.58 24.92
N ASN A 253 9.60 -9.82 25.15
CA ASN A 253 8.64 -10.25 26.16
C ASN A 253 7.29 -9.49 26.06
N GLY A 254 6.71 -9.35 24.86
CA GLY A 254 5.48 -8.56 24.64
C GLY A 254 5.61 -7.05 24.90
N GLY A 255 6.82 -6.54 25.11
CA GLY A 255 7.07 -5.14 25.42
C GLY A 255 6.80 -4.19 24.25
N ILE A 256 6.54 -2.92 24.58
CA ILE A 256 6.32 -1.84 23.60
C ILE A 256 7.50 -0.86 23.66
N SER A 257 8.13 -0.56 22.53
CA SER A 257 9.28 0.37 22.42
C SER A 257 9.00 1.49 21.42
N ILE A 258 8.96 2.74 21.91
CA ILE A 258 8.58 3.93 21.12
C ILE A 258 9.73 4.93 21.13
N GLY A 259 10.17 5.34 19.95
CA GLY A 259 11.26 6.28 19.71
C GLY A 259 12.58 5.62 19.29
N ASN A 260 13.53 6.43 18.81
CA ASN A 260 14.83 5.96 18.34
C ASN A 260 15.70 5.42 19.50
N GLY A 261 16.31 4.25 19.34
CA GLY A 261 17.15 3.66 20.39
C GLY A 261 16.38 3.24 21.65
N SER A 262 15.04 3.13 21.58
CA SER A 262 14.21 2.69 22.70
C SER A 262 14.30 1.18 22.89
N PHE A 263 14.30 0.72 24.14
CA PHE A 263 14.51 -0.67 24.52
C PHE A 263 13.48 -1.10 25.55
N SER A 264 12.83 -2.24 25.32
CA SER A 264 11.96 -2.93 26.27
C SER A 264 12.21 -4.44 26.22
N ASN A 265 12.13 -5.10 27.37
CA ASN A 265 12.32 -6.54 27.56
C ASN A 265 11.42 -7.09 28.68
N SER A 266 10.33 -6.38 28.98
CA SER A 266 9.43 -6.67 30.09
C SER A 266 7.98 -6.62 29.62
N ALA A 267 7.23 -7.69 29.88
CA ALA A 267 5.79 -7.75 29.68
C ALA A 267 5.06 -6.59 30.38
N ASP A 268 3.93 -6.18 29.82
CA ASP A 268 3.08 -5.10 30.31
C ASP A 268 3.78 -3.71 30.42
N THR A 269 4.89 -3.47 29.69
CA THR A 269 5.62 -2.19 29.73
C THR A 269 5.68 -1.44 28.39
N VAL A 270 5.56 -0.12 28.46
CA VAL A 270 5.83 0.82 27.37
C VAL A 270 7.11 1.60 27.67
N SER A 271 8.14 1.40 26.85
CA SER A 271 9.42 2.09 26.95
C SER A 271 9.53 3.20 25.92
N PHE A 272 9.62 4.44 26.40
CA PHE A 272 9.89 5.63 25.57
C PHE A 272 11.38 5.91 25.41
N GLY A 273 12.28 4.98 25.78
CA GLY A 273 13.71 5.22 25.84
C GLY A 273 14.53 3.99 26.22
N SER A 274 15.68 4.21 26.86
CA SER A 274 16.59 3.15 27.33
C SER A 274 17.27 3.57 28.64
N ALA A 275 18.17 2.74 29.16
CA ALA A 275 19.00 3.07 30.32
C ALA A 275 19.90 4.31 30.10
N THR A 276 20.24 4.65 28.85
CA THR A 276 21.12 5.78 28.49
C THR A 276 20.39 6.92 27.76
N VAL A 277 19.14 6.73 27.33
CA VAL A 277 18.36 7.71 26.57
C VAL A 277 16.94 7.78 27.13
N GLN A 278 16.67 8.70 28.04
CA GLN A 278 15.32 8.98 28.54
C GLN A 278 14.64 10.08 27.70
N ARG A 279 13.30 10.13 27.74
CA ARG A 279 12.50 11.16 27.05
C ARG A 279 11.50 11.81 27.99
N THR A 280 11.24 13.09 27.75
CA THR A 280 10.18 13.85 28.43
C THR A 280 8.83 13.57 27.76
N LEU A 281 7.91 12.95 28.49
CA LEU A 281 6.52 12.90 28.08
C LEU A 281 5.87 14.26 28.39
N THR A 282 5.36 14.95 27.37
CA THR A 282 4.85 16.33 27.46
C THR A 282 3.42 16.40 26.94
N ASN A 283 2.69 17.46 27.31
CA ASN A 283 1.26 17.63 27.03
C ASN A 283 0.37 16.55 27.68
N VAL A 284 0.81 16.01 28.82
CA VAL A 284 0.02 15.10 29.67
C VAL A 284 -0.92 15.95 30.53
N ALA A 285 -2.23 15.76 30.35
CA ALA A 285 -3.25 16.41 31.17
C ALA A 285 -3.20 15.92 32.63
N ASP A 286 -3.93 16.59 33.51
CA ASP A 286 -4.04 16.19 34.92
C ASP A 286 -4.76 14.84 35.05
N GLY A 287 -4.09 13.86 35.69
CA GLY A 287 -4.67 12.56 36.00
C GLY A 287 -5.82 12.68 37.01
N SER A 288 -6.89 11.94 36.76
CA SER A 288 -8.17 11.98 37.48
C SER A 288 -8.55 10.65 38.14
N SER A 289 -8.07 9.54 37.57
CA SER A 289 -8.37 8.16 37.95
C SER A 289 -7.12 7.44 38.45
N ARG A 290 -7.31 6.32 39.16
CA ARG A 290 -6.25 5.57 39.87
C ARG A 290 -5.03 5.18 39.03
N TYR A 291 -5.19 5.05 37.72
CA TYR A 291 -4.15 4.57 36.80
C TYR A 291 -3.72 5.63 35.77
N ASP A 292 -4.14 6.88 35.94
CA ASP A 292 -3.74 7.98 35.06
C ASP A 292 -2.29 8.40 35.36
N ALA A 293 -1.58 8.90 34.34
CA ALA A 293 -0.23 9.43 34.53
C ALA A 293 -0.27 10.78 35.27
N VAL A 294 0.44 10.87 36.41
CA VAL A 294 0.58 12.11 37.18
C VAL A 294 1.60 13.03 36.49
N ASN A 295 1.19 14.25 36.15
CA ASN A 295 2.09 15.23 35.54
C ASN A 295 2.88 16.06 36.57
N TYR A 296 3.85 16.85 36.10
CA TYR A 296 4.71 17.66 36.97
C TYR A 296 3.94 18.72 37.79
N GLY A 297 2.89 19.33 37.22
CA GLY A 297 2.05 20.31 37.92
C GLY A 297 1.30 19.69 39.10
N GLN A 298 0.68 18.52 38.89
CA GLN A 298 0.01 17.77 39.96
C GLN A 298 0.96 17.36 41.09
N LEU A 299 2.17 16.89 40.74
CA LEU A 299 3.18 16.54 41.72
C LEU A 299 3.60 17.76 42.55
N MET A 300 3.87 18.90 41.91
CA MET A 300 4.25 20.13 42.61
C MET A 300 3.11 20.67 43.48
N ASN A 301 1.86 20.64 43.02
CA ASN A 301 0.68 21.03 43.82
C ASN A 301 0.54 20.16 45.09
N SER A 302 0.79 18.85 44.98
CA SER A 302 0.80 17.92 46.11
C SER A 302 1.94 18.23 47.10
N VAL A 303 3.16 18.48 46.60
CA VAL A 303 4.31 18.87 47.43
C VAL A 303 4.07 20.20 48.16
N SER A 304 3.54 21.22 47.48
CA SER A 304 3.17 22.50 48.10
C SER A 304 2.09 22.36 49.18
N SER A 305 1.13 21.45 48.98
CA SER A 305 0.10 21.14 49.97
C SER A 305 0.68 20.47 51.22
N LEU A 306 1.61 19.53 51.04
CA LEU A 306 2.34 18.88 52.14
C LEU A 306 3.25 19.84 52.89
N GLN A 307 3.90 20.78 52.19
CA GLN A 307 4.70 21.83 52.82
C GLN A 307 3.81 22.73 53.70
N ALA A 308 2.71 23.26 53.17
CA ALA A 308 1.79 24.12 53.92
C ALA A 308 1.19 23.41 55.16
N TYR A 309 0.89 22.11 55.06
CA TYR A 309 0.49 21.30 56.22
C TYR A 309 1.62 21.18 57.25
N THR A 310 2.85 20.94 56.81
CA THR A 310 4.03 20.78 57.69
C THR A 310 4.36 22.09 58.42
N ASP A 311 4.35 23.22 57.72
CA ASP A 311 4.58 24.55 58.29
C ASP A 311 3.49 24.91 59.32
N SER A 312 2.23 24.56 59.04
CA SER A 312 1.10 24.73 59.98
C SER A 312 1.24 23.84 61.24
N ALA A 313 1.65 22.59 61.08
CA ALA A 313 1.90 21.66 62.19
C ALA A 313 3.09 22.12 63.06
N ILE A 314 4.18 22.57 62.45
CA ILE A 314 5.34 23.14 63.15
C ILE A 314 4.94 24.41 63.90
N SER A 315 4.21 25.33 63.27
CA SER A 315 3.70 26.56 63.91
C SER A 315 2.81 26.26 65.12
N SER A 316 1.94 25.26 65.00
CA SER A 316 1.07 24.79 66.10
C SER A 316 1.88 24.21 67.27
N TYR A 317 2.92 23.42 66.98
CA TYR A 317 3.83 22.85 67.99
C TYR A 317 4.71 23.93 68.65
N LEU A 318 5.19 24.90 67.87
CA LEU A 318 5.96 26.03 68.41
C LEU A 318 5.09 26.93 69.31
N SER A 319 3.81 27.05 69.00
CA SER A 319 2.83 27.79 69.82
C SER A 319 2.51 27.08 71.15
N SER A 320 2.44 25.75 71.17
CA SER A 320 2.23 24.99 72.41
C SER A 320 3.47 25.01 73.31
N ILE A 321 4.69 25.02 72.75
CA ILE A 321 5.94 25.25 73.51
C ILE A 321 6.05 26.71 73.97
N GLY A 322 5.70 27.68 73.11
CA GLY A 322 5.74 29.11 73.42
C GLY A 322 4.84 29.52 74.58
N SER A 323 3.80 28.73 74.86
CA SER A 323 2.93 28.89 76.03
C SER A 323 3.53 28.32 77.34
N GLY A 324 4.69 27.66 77.28
CA GLY A 324 5.28 26.89 78.37
C GLY A 324 6.56 27.45 79.01
N SER A 325 7.08 28.60 78.55
CA SER A 325 8.36 29.15 79.06
C SER A 325 8.26 30.58 79.61
N ASN A 326 8.22 30.64 80.94
CA ASN A 326 8.39 31.77 81.84
C ASN A 326 9.21 32.97 81.31
N THR A 327 8.63 34.18 81.35
CA THR A 327 9.33 35.46 81.12
C THR A 327 9.05 36.53 82.20
N THR A 328 8.58 36.14 83.40
CA THR A 328 8.40 37.04 84.55
C THR A 328 9.45 36.77 85.64
N PRO A 329 10.39 37.71 85.91
CA PRO A 329 11.38 37.55 86.98
C PRO A 329 10.74 37.50 88.39
N PRO A 330 11.31 36.75 89.34
CA PRO A 330 10.77 36.64 90.69
C PRO A 330 11.04 37.90 91.51
N THR A 331 10.04 38.76 91.68
CA THR A 331 10.08 39.86 92.66
C THR A 331 9.77 39.34 94.06
N THR A 332 10.71 39.51 94.99
CA THR A 332 10.62 39.02 96.37
C THR A 332 9.84 39.95 97.31
N GLY A 333 9.07 39.34 98.23
CA GLY A 333 8.54 39.97 99.45
C GLY A 333 7.04 40.27 99.44
N GLY A 334 6.31 40.01 100.55
CA GLY A 334 4.92 40.47 100.62
C GLY A 334 3.95 39.95 101.69
N ASN A 335 4.24 38.86 102.41
CA ASN A 335 3.53 38.43 103.65
C ASN A 335 2.01 38.05 103.63
N ASN A 336 1.69 37.12 104.54
CA ASN A 336 0.44 36.94 105.31
C ASN A 336 -0.81 36.20 104.75
N ASN A 337 -0.84 34.90 105.05
CA ASN A 337 -1.76 34.26 106.02
C ASN A 337 -3.22 33.86 105.65
N ASN A 338 -3.43 32.52 105.78
CA ASN A 338 -4.47 31.83 106.57
C ASN A 338 -5.76 31.31 105.90
N GLY A 339 -6.23 30.13 106.36
CA GLY A 339 -7.38 29.35 105.87
C GLY A 339 -6.95 28.33 104.79
N THR A 340 -6.76 27.02 105.01
CA THR A 340 -7.37 26.08 105.99
C THR A 340 -8.90 26.05 105.86
N ASP A 341 -9.45 25.12 105.05
CA ASP A 341 -9.82 23.73 105.42
C ASP A 341 -11.26 23.65 105.98
N GLY A 342 -11.91 22.49 105.86
CA GLY A 342 -13.21 22.19 106.48
C GLY A 342 -14.36 21.93 105.50
N SER A 343 -14.66 20.66 105.28
CA SER A 343 -16.03 20.23 104.93
C SER A 343 -16.91 20.26 106.18
N GLY A 344 -18.17 20.69 106.08
CA GLY A 344 -19.01 20.82 107.27
C GLY A 344 -20.46 21.23 107.03
N THR A 345 -21.35 20.25 107.04
CA THR A 345 -22.81 20.35 107.07
C THR A 345 -23.38 21.41 108.04
N GLY A 346 -24.41 22.15 107.61
CA GLY A 346 -25.24 22.98 108.49
C GLY A 346 -26.69 23.07 107.99
N SER A 347 -27.66 22.62 108.79
CA SER A 347 -29.09 22.77 108.49
C SER A 347 -29.63 24.06 109.11
N GLY A 348 -30.37 24.85 108.34
CA GLY A 348 -30.96 26.11 108.80
C GLY A 348 -32.27 26.41 108.08
N THR A 349 -33.37 26.50 108.85
CA THR A 349 -34.69 26.83 108.32
C THR A 349 -34.83 28.34 108.10
N GLY A 350 -34.99 28.78 106.85
CA GLY A 350 -35.26 30.19 106.53
C GLY A 350 -35.91 30.36 105.16
N SER A 351 -37.10 30.97 105.12
CA SER A 351 -37.74 31.37 103.87
C SER A 351 -37.03 32.60 103.30
N GLY A 352 -36.14 32.42 102.32
CA GLY A 352 -35.35 33.56 101.82
C GLY A 352 -34.35 33.34 100.68
N SER A 353 -34.43 32.26 99.88
CA SER A 353 -33.56 32.13 98.69
C SER A 353 -34.15 31.27 97.56
N SER A 354 -35.46 31.43 97.27
CA SER A 354 -36.03 30.92 96.00
C SER A 354 -35.82 31.90 94.84
N ASN A 355 -35.47 33.16 95.14
CA ASN A 355 -35.36 34.23 94.15
C ASN A 355 -33.95 34.30 93.57
N ASP A 356 -32.90 34.22 94.40
CA ASP A 356 -31.51 34.32 93.94
C ASP A 356 -31.14 33.18 92.99
N ASN A 357 -31.61 31.97 93.29
CA ASN A 357 -31.41 30.79 92.44
C ASN A 357 -32.23 30.86 91.13
N SER A 358 -33.32 31.64 91.10
CA SER A 358 -34.12 31.91 89.90
C SER A 358 -33.52 33.05 89.06
N GLN A 359 -32.98 34.09 89.71
CA GLN A 359 -32.27 35.19 89.06
C GLN A 359 -30.98 34.68 88.40
N THR A 360 -30.18 33.90 89.14
CA THR A 360 -28.95 33.26 88.62
C THR A 360 -29.23 32.39 87.39
N ALA A 361 -30.35 31.65 87.38
CA ALA A 361 -30.78 30.88 86.21
C ALA A 361 -31.25 31.79 85.05
N THR A 362 -31.96 32.87 85.33
CA THR A 362 -32.42 33.85 84.33
C THR A 362 -31.23 34.57 83.68
N ASP A 363 -30.24 34.99 84.47
CA ASP A 363 -29.03 35.66 84.00
C ASP A 363 -28.15 34.69 83.19
N THR A 364 -28.04 33.43 83.63
CA THR A 364 -27.33 32.37 82.89
C THR A 364 -27.98 32.10 81.54
N ASN A 365 -29.31 31.95 81.50
CA ASN A 365 -30.05 31.75 80.25
C ASN A 365 -29.88 32.96 79.32
N THR A 366 -30.02 34.19 79.84
CA THR A 366 -29.82 35.42 79.05
C THR A 366 -28.43 35.46 78.42
N TYR A 367 -27.38 35.12 79.18
CA TYR A 367 -26.02 35.03 78.68
C TYR A 367 -25.84 33.91 77.63
N THR A 368 -26.48 32.75 77.78
CA THR A 368 -26.43 31.71 76.75
C THR A 368 -27.17 32.10 75.48
N ASP A 369 -28.31 32.79 75.59
CA ASP A 369 -29.15 33.20 74.46
C ASP A 369 -28.46 34.31 73.64
N GLU A 370 -27.90 35.33 74.29
CA GLU A 370 -27.07 36.36 73.64
C GLU A 370 -25.84 35.76 72.95
N ARG A 371 -25.23 34.74 73.58
CA ARG A 371 -24.08 34.01 73.04
C ARG A 371 -24.48 33.11 71.86
N GLU A 372 -25.67 32.53 71.86
CA GLU A 372 -26.19 31.77 70.72
C GLU A 372 -26.50 32.69 69.54
N VAL A 373 -27.20 33.81 69.76
CA VAL A 373 -27.51 34.81 68.73
C VAL A 373 -26.23 35.35 68.06
N SER A 374 -25.19 35.64 68.85
CA SER A 374 -23.91 36.13 68.31
C SER A 374 -23.08 35.04 67.61
N ILE A 375 -23.19 33.78 68.01
CA ILE A 375 -22.61 32.63 67.28
C ILE A 375 -23.33 32.39 65.96
N ASN A 376 -24.66 32.44 65.94
CA ASN A 376 -25.48 32.23 64.74
C ASN A 376 -25.23 33.36 63.73
N ALA A 377 -25.28 34.63 64.15
CA ALA A 377 -24.96 35.77 63.28
C ALA A 377 -23.53 35.72 62.69
N ARG A 378 -22.54 35.22 63.45
CA ARG A 378 -21.19 34.96 62.92
C ARG A 378 -21.19 33.82 61.89
N THR A 379 -21.95 32.77 62.15
CA THR A 379 -22.04 31.57 61.28
C THR A 379 -22.71 31.91 59.95
N ASP A 380 -23.83 32.63 59.97
CA ASP A 380 -24.53 33.11 58.78
C ASP A 380 -23.65 34.03 57.93
N SER A 381 -22.88 34.92 58.57
CA SER A 381 -21.92 35.81 57.89
C SER A 381 -20.79 35.02 57.20
N LEU A 382 -20.28 33.97 57.84
CA LEU A 382 -19.27 33.07 57.24
C LEU A 382 -19.86 32.26 56.07
N ILE A 383 -21.10 31.74 56.20
CA ILE A 383 -21.80 31.02 55.13
C ILE A 383 -22.09 31.93 53.94
N ALA A 384 -22.53 33.18 54.17
CA ALA A 384 -22.74 34.16 53.11
C ALA A 384 -21.41 34.49 52.38
N THR A 385 -20.30 34.56 53.11
CA THR A 385 -18.97 34.79 52.55
C THR A 385 -18.46 33.59 51.74
N GLU A 386 -18.66 32.36 52.22
CA GLU A 386 -18.35 31.11 51.49
C GLU A 386 -19.16 31.02 50.19
N SER A 387 -20.46 31.25 50.28
CA SER A 387 -21.39 31.18 49.14
C SER A 387 -21.05 32.21 48.06
N ALA A 388 -20.79 33.46 48.45
CA ALA A 388 -20.31 34.49 47.52
C ALA A 388 -18.96 34.14 46.89
N SER A 389 -18.03 33.55 47.65
CA SER A 389 -16.73 33.11 47.16
C SER A 389 -16.85 31.97 46.16
N ARG A 390 -17.78 31.04 46.38
CA ARG A 390 -18.07 29.93 45.45
C ARG A 390 -18.72 30.41 44.17
N VAL A 391 -19.76 31.24 44.24
CA VAL A 391 -20.39 31.80 43.04
C VAL A 391 -19.39 32.61 42.20
N ALA A 392 -18.46 33.34 42.85
CA ALA A 392 -17.36 34.01 42.16
C ALA A 392 -16.38 33.00 41.53
N GLY A 393 -16.01 31.93 42.23
CA GLY A 393 -15.13 30.86 41.72
C GLY A 393 -15.74 30.08 40.54
N ASP A 394 -17.04 29.76 40.61
CA ASP A 394 -17.79 29.09 39.55
C ASP A 394 -17.85 29.97 38.29
N ALA A 395 -18.13 31.28 38.46
CA ALA A 395 -18.12 32.25 37.36
C ALA A 395 -16.72 32.43 36.76
N GLN A 396 -15.68 32.54 37.59
CA GLN A 396 -14.28 32.63 37.15
C GLN A 396 -13.85 31.38 36.37
N THR A 397 -14.31 30.20 36.80
CA THR A 397 -14.06 28.91 36.14
C THR A 397 -14.77 28.83 34.80
N LEU A 398 -16.05 29.23 34.72
CA LEU A 398 -16.81 29.27 33.47
C LEU A 398 -16.20 30.24 32.44
N VAL A 399 -15.79 31.44 32.86
CA VAL A 399 -15.10 32.40 31.98
C VAL A 399 -13.77 31.83 31.47
N SER A 400 -13.02 31.13 32.31
CA SER A 400 -11.75 30.49 31.93
C SER A 400 -11.97 29.32 30.96
N ALA A 401 -13.00 28.50 31.18
CA ALA A 401 -13.38 27.38 30.32
C ALA A 401 -13.87 27.85 28.94
N ASN A 402 -14.68 28.91 28.90
CA ASN A 402 -15.12 29.53 27.64
C ASN A 402 -13.92 30.11 26.89
N SER A 403 -13.11 30.95 27.53
CA SER A 403 -11.92 31.55 26.89
C SER A 403 -10.94 30.52 26.32
N HIS A 404 -10.73 29.40 27.01
CA HIS A 404 -9.93 28.28 26.51
C HIS A 404 -10.59 27.55 25.33
N THR A 405 -11.92 27.44 25.33
CA THR A 405 -12.69 26.83 24.23
C THR A 405 -12.66 27.72 22.99
N ASP A 406 -12.93 29.03 23.13
CA ASP A 406 -12.87 30.03 22.08
C ASP A 406 -11.48 30.08 21.42
N ALA A 407 -10.42 30.05 22.24
CA ALA A 407 -9.04 30.01 21.76
C ALA A 407 -8.72 28.73 20.97
N ARG A 408 -9.22 27.57 21.43
CA ARG A 408 -9.07 26.30 20.70
C ARG A 408 -9.87 26.29 19.40
N GLU A 409 -11.10 26.80 19.39
CA GLU A 409 -11.92 26.91 18.18
C GLU A 409 -11.25 27.83 17.15
N SER A 410 -10.74 28.98 17.56
CA SER A 410 -9.96 29.89 16.69
C SER A 410 -8.76 29.20 16.02
N VAL A 411 -7.99 28.42 16.79
CA VAL A 411 -6.85 27.64 16.25
C VAL A 411 -7.32 26.50 15.33
N ILE A 412 -8.42 25.82 15.65
CA ILE A 412 -8.99 24.74 14.82
C ILE A 412 -9.50 25.29 13.49
N ASN A 413 -10.24 26.40 13.50
CA ASN A 413 -10.77 27.04 12.30
C ASN A 413 -9.63 27.55 11.42
N SER A 414 -8.66 28.29 11.99
CA SER A 414 -7.47 28.76 11.26
C SER A 414 -6.66 27.62 10.63
N ARG A 415 -6.49 26.49 11.33
CA ARG A 415 -5.84 25.29 10.78
C ARG A 415 -6.68 24.64 9.67
N THR A 416 -7.99 24.63 9.81
CA THR A 416 -8.91 24.02 8.83
C THR A 416 -8.91 24.83 7.53
N ASP A 417 -9.05 26.15 7.62
CA ASP A 417 -8.99 27.05 6.47
C ASP A 417 -7.66 26.92 5.71
N PHE A 418 -6.54 26.91 6.44
CA PHE A 418 -5.21 26.71 5.85
C PHE A 418 -5.06 25.36 5.12
N LEU A 419 -5.60 24.28 5.69
CA LEU A 419 -5.57 22.95 5.06
C LEU A 419 -6.49 22.88 3.84
N VAL A 420 -7.68 23.47 3.89
CA VAL A 420 -8.62 23.57 2.76
C VAL A 420 -8.01 24.39 1.62
N ASP A 421 -7.34 25.50 1.91
CA ASP A 421 -6.66 26.30 0.89
C ASP A 421 -5.44 25.60 0.29
N THR A 422 -4.67 24.88 1.10
CA THR A 422 -3.53 24.06 0.63
C THR A 422 -4.00 22.92 -0.28
N GLU A 423 -5.09 22.25 0.08
CA GLU A 423 -5.69 21.17 -0.71
C GLU A 423 -6.30 21.71 -2.02
N ARG A 424 -7.02 22.84 -1.96
CA ARG A 424 -7.56 23.55 -3.12
C ARG A 424 -6.47 23.93 -4.11
N GLN A 425 -5.37 24.49 -3.62
CA GLN A 425 -4.22 24.83 -4.45
C GLN A 425 -3.57 23.59 -5.08
N SER A 426 -3.42 22.51 -4.29
CA SER A 426 -2.88 21.23 -4.76
C SER A 426 -3.72 20.61 -5.88
N ARG A 427 -5.07 20.68 -5.78
CA ARG A 427 -5.98 20.26 -6.85
C ARG A 427 -5.80 21.09 -8.12
N ILE A 428 -5.80 22.42 -8.00
CA ILE A 428 -5.61 23.35 -9.13
C ILE A 428 -4.25 23.11 -9.84
N ASP A 429 -3.19 22.82 -9.08
CA ASP A 429 -1.87 22.54 -9.64
C ASP A 429 -1.79 21.17 -10.32
N GLY A 430 -2.41 20.14 -9.74
CA GLY A 430 -2.56 18.81 -10.33
C GLY A 430 -3.39 18.80 -11.62
N ASP A 431 -4.51 19.53 -11.64
CA ASP A 431 -5.33 19.74 -12.84
C ASP A 431 -4.52 20.41 -13.96
N ARG A 432 -3.75 21.47 -13.61
CA ARG A 432 -2.90 22.18 -14.57
C ARG A 432 -1.79 21.29 -15.14
N GLN A 433 -1.15 20.46 -14.31
CA GLN A 433 -0.14 19.51 -14.74
C GLN A 433 -0.73 18.42 -15.63
N THR A 434 -1.91 17.90 -15.28
CA THR A 434 -2.63 16.87 -16.04
C THR A 434 -3.05 17.40 -17.42
N LEU A 435 -3.64 18.60 -17.47
CA LEU A 435 -4.04 19.25 -18.72
C LEU A 435 -2.82 19.59 -19.60
N ALA A 436 -1.72 20.08 -19.03
CA ALA A 436 -0.49 20.31 -19.78
C ALA A 436 0.09 19.02 -20.38
N SER A 437 0.06 17.93 -19.62
CA SER A 437 0.53 16.61 -20.06
C SER A 437 -0.35 16.02 -21.18
N ALA A 438 -1.67 16.10 -21.02
CA ALA A 438 -2.64 15.67 -22.03
C ALA A 438 -2.53 16.47 -23.34
N ASN A 439 -2.35 17.79 -23.24
CA ASN A 439 -2.11 18.66 -24.41
C ASN A 439 -0.78 18.31 -25.09
N SER A 440 0.30 18.09 -24.33
CA SER A 440 1.61 17.70 -24.88
C SER A 440 1.52 16.38 -25.66
N TYR A 441 0.94 15.34 -25.06
CA TYR A 441 0.73 14.03 -25.70
C TYR A 441 -0.14 14.15 -26.96
N THR A 442 -1.26 14.88 -26.89
CA THR A 442 -2.18 15.08 -28.02
C THR A 442 -1.49 15.81 -29.17
N ASN A 443 -0.74 16.89 -28.87
CA ASN A 443 0.02 17.63 -29.87
C ASN A 443 1.12 16.77 -30.52
N GLN A 444 1.80 15.91 -29.75
CA GLN A 444 2.79 14.97 -30.29
C GLN A 444 2.14 13.96 -31.24
N LYS A 445 1.06 13.28 -30.81
CA LYS A 445 0.33 12.31 -31.65
C LYS A 445 -0.27 12.96 -32.90
N PHE A 446 -0.80 14.18 -32.79
CA PHE A 446 -1.29 14.93 -33.94
C PHE A 446 -0.15 15.32 -34.91
N SER A 447 1.02 15.71 -34.39
CA SER A 447 2.22 15.97 -35.21
C SER A 447 2.70 14.72 -35.95
N ASP A 448 2.75 13.57 -35.29
CA ASP A 448 3.19 12.30 -35.91
C ASP A 448 2.16 11.73 -36.89
N LEU A 449 0.86 11.92 -36.64
CA LEU A 449 -0.20 11.66 -37.60
C LEU A 449 -0.06 12.56 -38.83
N LYS A 450 0.12 13.87 -38.65
CA LYS A 450 0.32 14.85 -39.74
C LYS A 450 1.53 14.49 -40.60
N LYS A 451 2.69 14.19 -40.00
CA LYS A 451 3.89 13.67 -40.71
C LYS A 451 3.61 12.38 -41.49
N THR A 452 2.67 11.55 -41.04
CA THR A 452 2.34 10.28 -41.70
C THR A 452 1.36 10.48 -42.85
N VAL A 453 0.35 11.33 -42.68
CA VAL A 453 -0.56 11.78 -43.76
C VAL A 453 0.24 12.45 -44.88
N ASP A 454 1.16 13.37 -44.55
CA ASP A 454 1.94 14.10 -45.56
C ASP A 454 2.94 13.20 -46.31
N ARG A 455 3.55 12.22 -45.62
CA ARG A 455 4.37 11.18 -46.28
C ARG A 455 3.53 10.29 -47.19
N ASN A 456 2.30 9.96 -46.81
CA ASN A 456 1.41 9.11 -47.61
C ASN A 456 0.87 9.85 -48.85
N ASP A 457 0.46 11.11 -48.74
CA ASP A 457 0.10 11.95 -49.89
C ASP A 457 1.28 12.09 -50.86
N LYS A 458 2.49 12.40 -50.37
CA LYS A 458 3.69 12.49 -51.20
C LYS A 458 3.97 11.16 -51.93
N ARG A 459 3.92 10.03 -51.22
CA ARG A 459 4.13 8.69 -51.81
C ARG A 459 3.06 8.32 -52.82
N ALA A 460 1.78 8.62 -52.57
CA ALA A 460 0.69 8.34 -53.51
C ALA A 460 0.82 9.15 -54.81
N LYS A 461 1.18 10.44 -54.71
CA LYS A 461 1.49 11.29 -55.87
C LYS A 461 2.68 10.77 -56.66
N ALA A 462 3.77 10.42 -55.97
CA ALA A 462 5.00 9.95 -56.61
C ALA A 462 4.85 8.56 -57.26
N GLY A 463 4.10 7.64 -56.63
CA GLY A 463 3.69 6.38 -57.24
C GLY A 463 2.77 6.57 -58.47
N SER A 464 1.91 7.58 -58.45
CA SER A 464 1.11 7.97 -59.62
C SER A 464 1.99 8.50 -60.77
N ALA A 465 3.01 9.31 -60.46
CA ALA A 465 4.01 9.73 -61.44
C ALA A 465 4.82 8.55 -61.99
N SER A 466 5.17 7.55 -61.17
CA SER A 466 5.79 6.28 -61.59
C SER A 466 4.90 5.50 -62.56
N ALA A 467 3.60 5.39 -62.29
CA ALA A 467 2.65 4.71 -63.18
C ALA A 467 2.54 5.42 -64.54
N ILE A 468 2.45 6.76 -64.53
CA ILE A 468 2.45 7.59 -65.76
C ILE A 468 3.77 7.41 -66.54
N ALA A 469 4.91 7.38 -65.85
CA ALA A 469 6.21 7.17 -66.47
C ALA A 469 6.31 5.77 -67.13
N ILE A 470 5.96 4.69 -66.42
CA ILE A 470 5.94 3.32 -66.97
C ILE A 470 5.00 3.21 -68.18
N ALA A 471 3.79 3.79 -68.10
CA ALA A 471 2.82 3.77 -69.19
C ALA A 471 3.27 4.57 -70.43
N SER A 472 4.21 5.50 -70.25
CA SER A 472 4.75 6.35 -71.32
C SER A 472 6.03 5.80 -71.97
N ILE A 473 6.52 4.62 -71.57
CA ILE A 473 7.73 4.03 -72.17
C ILE A 473 7.44 3.58 -73.62
N PRO A 474 8.15 4.12 -74.64
CA PRO A 474 8.00 3.67 -76.02
C PRO A 474 8.67 2.31 -76.24
N PHE A 475 7.99 1.42 -76.96
CA PHE A 475 8.52 0.13 -77.38
C PHE A 475 8.21 -0.10 -78.86
N LEU A 476 9.17 -0.62 -79.62
CA LEU A 476 8.95 -1.00 -81.03
C LEU A 476 8.28 -2.36 -81.12
N ASN A 477 7.40 -2.52 -82.12
CA ASN A 477 6.75 -3.80 -82.41
C ASN A 477 7.73 -4.77 -83.06
N ASN A 478 7.60 -6.06 -82.72
CA ASN A 478 8.35 -7.20 -83.28
C ASN A 478 9.89 -7.12 -83.19
N VAL A 479 10.43 -6.20 -82.37
CA VAL A 479 11.85 -6.05 -82.08
C VAL A 479 12.07 -5.97 -80.57
N SER A 480 13.09 -6.67 -80.07
CA SER A 480 13.52 -6.59 -78.67
C SER A 480 14.36 -5.33 -78.44
N GLY A 481 14.12 -4.60 -77.35
CA GLY A 481 14.78 -3.32 -77.09
C GLY A 481 14.57 -2.80 -75.67
N PHE A 482 15.01 -1.57 -75.45
CA PHE A 482 14.90 -0.84 -74.18
C PHE A 482 14.39 0.58 -74.44
N GLY A 483 13.53 1.07 -73.55
CA GLY A 483 12.97 2.42 -73.58
C GLY A 483 13.03 3.07 -72.20
N MET A 484 13.01 4.40 -72.17
CA MET A 484 12.92 5.21 -70.96
C MET A 484 11.82 6.26 -71.12
N ALA A 485 11.24 6.67 -70.00
CA ALA A 485 10.28 7.76 -69.92
C ALA A 485 10.37 8.47 -68.57
N MET A 486 9.78 9.67 -68.52
CA MET A 486 9.58 10.43 -67.29
C MET A 486 8.08 10.71 -67.12
N GLY A 487 7.63 10.77 -65.88
CA GLY A 487 6.25 11.05 -65.51
C GLY A 487 6.20 12.09 -64.41
N ALA A 488 5.13 12.89 -64.39
CA ALA A 488 4.88 13.89 -63.37
C ALA A 488 3.41 13.85 -62.96
N TYR A 489 3.14 14.03 -61.66
CA TYR A 489 1.80 14.14 -61.12
C TYR A 489 1.78 15.15 -59.96
N ARG A 490 1.09 16.27 -60.17
CA ARG A 490 1.09 17.43 -59.26
C ARG A 490 2.54 17.88 -58.98
N ASP A 491 2.94 17.89 -57.71
CA ASP A 491 4.23 18.30 -57.18
C ASP A 491 5.30 17.17 -57.16
N GLN A 492 5.01 15.97 -57.68
CA GLN A 492 5.92 14.83 -57.67
C GLN A 492 6.24 14.33 -59.09
N GLY A 493 7.41 13.71 -59.24
CA GLY A 493 7.90 13.17 -60.51
C GLY A 493 8.53 11.78 -60.36
N ALA A 494 8.70 11.09 -61.48
CA ALA A 494 9.36 9.80 -61.56
C ALA A 494 10.11 9.64 -62.88
N ILE A 495 11.14 8.79 -62.86
CA ILE A 495 11.81 8.27 -64.04
C ILE A 495 11.52 6.77 -64.14
N SER A 496 11.45 6.24 -65.36
CA SER A 496 11.21 4.81 -65.60
C SER A 496 11.98 4.32 -66.80
N GLY A 497 12.40 3.06 -66.73
CA GLY A 497 13.09 2.34 -67.80
C GLY A 497 12.53 0.94 -67.91
N GLY A 498 12.46 0.40 -69.12
CA GLY A 498 11.90 -0.92 -69.36
C GLY A 498 12.43 -1.56 -70.64
N ALA A 499 12.44 -2.88 -70.66
CA ALA A 499 12.85 -3.69 -71.80
C ALA A 499 11.67 -4.49 -72.34
N ASN A 500 11.58 -4.62 -73.66
CA ASN A 500 10.70 -5.56 -74.32
C ASN A 500 11.52 -6.65 -75.03
N TYR A 501 10.99 -7.86 -75.08
CA TYR A 501 11.58 -8.97 -75.82
C TYR A 501 10.52 -9.61 -76.72
N ALA A 502 10.76 -9.57 -78.03
CA ALA A 502 9.95 -10.24 -79.03
C ALA A 502 10.42 -11.71 -79.13
N ILE A 503 9.58 -12.63 -78.67
CA ILE A 503 9.84 -14.08 -78.76
C ILE A 503 9.56 -14.56 -80.19
N ASN A 504 8.55 -13.99 -80.83
CA ASN A 504 8.26 -14.09 -82.26
C ASN A 504 7.29 -12.94 -82.65
N GLU A 505 6.89 -12.89 -83.92
CA GLU A 505 5.98 -11.85 -84.47
C GLU A 505 4.59 -11.77 -83.80
N LYS A 506 4.20 -12.79 -83.02
CA LYS A 506 2.92 -12.88 -82.31
C LYS A 506 3.06 -12.89 -80.79
N VAL A 507 4.27 -12.88 -80.22
CA VAL A 507 4.49 -12.97 -78.76
C VAL A 507 5.57 -11.99 -78.29
N ASN A 508 5.18 -11.06 -77.42
CA ASN A 508 6.07 -10.06 -76.81
C ASN A 508 5.94 -10.11 -75.28
N VAL A 509 7.07 -10.04 -74.57
CA VAL A 509 7.11 -9.82 -73.12
C VAL A 509 7.74 -8.47 -72.81
N ARG A 510 7.30 -7.82 -71.73
CA ARG A 510 7.78 -6.51 -71.29
C ARG A 510 8.07 -6.54 -69.80
N PHE A 511 9.12 -5.83 -69.40
CA PHE A 511 9.49 -5.58 -68.01
C PHE A 511 9.85 -4.11 -67.85
N SER A 512 9.34 -3.46 -66.81
CA SER A 512 9.55 -2.04 -66.54
C SER A 512 9.83 -1.79 -65.06
N MET A 513 10.67 -0.79 -64.78
CA MET A 513 11.01 -0.33 -63.44
C MET A 513 10.88 1.20 -63.35
N SER A 514 10.58 1.71 -62.16
CA SER A 514 10.47 3.14 -61.86
C SER A 514 11.16 3.53 -60.56
N ALA A 515 11.56 4.79 -60.47
CA ALA A 515 12.03 5.44 -59.25
C ALA A 515 11.46 6.87 -59.17
N ASP A 516 11.03 7.30 -57.97
CA ASP A 516 10.26 8.55 -57.80
C ASP A 516 10.82 9.53 -56.75
N THR A 517 10.31 10.76 -56.77
CA THR A 517 10.73 11.86 -55.89
C THR A 517 10.31 11.71 -54.42
N ALA A 518 9.60 10.65 -54.05
CA ALA A 518 9.35 10.24 -52.67
C ALA A 518 10.30 9.11 -52.19
N GLY A 519 11.20 8.64 -53.06
CA GLY A 519 12.10 7.50 -52.80
C GLY A 519 11.39 6.15 -52.97
N GLY A 520 10.23 6.11 -53.61
CA GLY A 520 9.58 4.87 -54.02
C GLY A 520 10.30 4.26 -55.23
N VAL A 521 10.26 2.92 -55.29
CA VAL A 521 10.62 2.14 -56.47
C VAL A 521 9.46 1.23 -56.84
N GLY A 522 9.17 1.13 -58.14
CA GLY A 522 8.12 0.29 -58.69
C GLY A 522 8.68 -0.64 -59.77
N ALA A 523 8.05 -1.79 -59.97
CA ALA A 523 8.35 -2.69 -61.07
C ALA A 523 7.08 -3.37 -61.56
N GLY A 524 7.05 -3.73 -62.85
CA GLY A 524 5.94 -4.44 -63.47
C GLY A 524 6.41 -5.27 -64.66
N ALA A 525 5.71 -6.36 -64.92
CA ALA A 525 5.92 -7.23 -66.07
C ALA A 525 4.59 -7.50 -66.77
N GLY A 526 4.64 -7.79 -68.06
CA GLY A 526 3.46 -8.15 -68.85
C GLY A 526 3.84 -8.97 -70.09
N PHE A 527 2.88 -9.72 -70.61
CA PHE A 527 3.01 -10.45 -71.87
C PHE A 527 1.84 -10.10 -72.78
N ALA A 528 2.05 -10.21 -74.09
CA ALA A 528 1.03 -10.04 -75.11
C ALA A 528 1.13 -11.16 -76.14
N VAL A 529 -0.02 -11.69 -76.57
CA VAL A 529 -0.14 -12.68 -77.64
C VAL A 529 -1.11 -12.17 -78.68
N GLY A 530 -0.67 -12.11 -79.94
CA GLY A 530 -1.47 -11.72 -81.10
C GLY A 530 -2.14 -12.92 -81.75
N PHE A 531 -3.47 -12.91 -81.79
CA PHE A 531 -4.28 -13.85 -82.58
C PHE A 531 -4.76 -13.16 -83.88
N GLN A 532 -5.32 -13.93 -84.80
CA GLN A 532 -5.65 -13.50 -86.16
C GLN A 532 -6.94 -14.18 -86.62
#